data_AF-A0A815G3Z4-F1
#
_entry.id   AF-A0A815G3Z4-F1
#
_cell.length_a   1.000
_cell.length_b   1.000
_cell.length_c   1.000
_cell.angle_alpha   90.00
_cell.angle_beta   90.00
_cell.angle_gamma   90.00
#
_symmetry.space_group_name_H-M   'P 1'
#
loop_
_entity.id
_entity.type
_entity.pdbx_description
1 polymer ?
#
loop_
_entity_poly.entity_id
_entity_poly.type
_entity_poly.pdbx_seq_one_letter_code
_entity_poly.pdbx_strand_id
1 'polypeptide(L)'
;MRSSHLFMYKPIQLNKQSSTITSARTIAYSDLTDNFTFLTDLFLSARSIYFNQYFLNSNITELNLSDDNEKLSSIIFDKMFLFLYKNPYTLEKLPRLSLFETIHLLFNLSIKYGIDTLTYICLQDMCNTFNLNINNAAYLLIALHQALNGPYEKYHSNDYLIKIKNLKQNILRFIQLHSR
;
A
#
# COMPACT_ATOMS: atom_id res chain seq x y z
N MET A 1 30.20 -2.14 18.20
CA MET A 1 30.74 -3.19 17.31
C MET A 1 29.65 -4.19 16.99
N ARG A 2 29.57 -4.61 15.71
CA ARG A 2 28.68 -5.62 15.07
C ARG A 2 27.22 -5.17 14.92
N SER A 3 26.78 -4.64 13.77
CA SER A 3 26.66 -5.21 12.40
C SER A 3 25.70 -6.40 12.35
N SER A 4 24.53 -6.18 11.76
CA SER A 4 23.73 -7.21 11.11
C SER A 4 23.34 -6.69 9.72
N HIS A 5 24.11 -7.17 8.76
CA HIS A 5 24.02 -6.97 7.34
C HIS A 5 22.67 -7.42 6.73
N LEU A 6 22.19 -6.60 5.79
CA LEU A 6 21.81 -6.99 4.42
C LEU A 6 20.77 -8.12 4.27
N PHE A 7 19.48 -7.78 4.20
CA PHE A 7 18.53 -8.60 3.44
C PHE A 7 18.64 -8.22 1.97
N MET A 8 19.47 -8.98 1.28
CA MET A 8 19.71 -8.90 -0.15
C MET A 8 18.41 -9.25 -0.89
N TYR A 9 17.76 -8.27 -1.51
CA TYR A 9 16.74 -8.55 -2.52
C TYR A 9 17.41 -9.35 -3.63
N LYS A 10 16.98 -10.60 -3.81
CA LYS A 10 17.36 -11.40 -4.97
C LYS A 10 16.33 -11.11 -6.08
N PRO A 11 16.75 -10.58 -7.24
CA PRO A 11 15.84 -10.40 -8.36
C PRO A 11 15.37 -11.77 -8.87
N ILE A 12 14.08 -11.91 -9.11
CA ILE A 12 13.51 -13.06 -9.82
C ILE A 12 13.83 -12.86 -11.30
N GLN A 13 14.81 -13.61 -11.81
CA GLN A 13 14.98 -13.83 -13.24
C GLN A 13 14.71 -15.30 -13.54
N LEU A 14 13.58 -15.58 -14.17
CA LEU A 14 13.27 -16.90 -14.72
C LEU A 14 13.66 -16.91 -16.20
N ASN A 15 14.93 -17.21 -16.48
CA ASN A 15 15.35 -17.57 -17.82
C ASN A 15 14.87 -18.99 -18.12
N LYS A 16 13.80 -19.14 -18.91
CA LYS A 16 13.51 -20.40 -19.60
C LYS A 16 14.44 -20.52 -20.80
N GLN A 17 15.64 -21.06 -20.59
CA GLN A 17 16.32 -21.76 -21.68
C GLN A 17 15.73 -23.16 -21.78
N SER A 18 14.98 -23.36 -22.85
CA SER A 18 14.52 -24.65 -23.33
C SER A 18 15.71 -25.59 -23.55
N SER A 19 15.83 -26.62 -22.71
CA SER A 19 16.25 -27.94 -23.18
C SER A 19 15.90 -29.02 -22.15
N THR A 20 15.19 -30.02 -22.67
CA THR A 20 14.89 -31.32 -22.08
C THR A 20 16.08 -31.95 -21.37
N ILE A 21 15.97 -32.20 -20.06
CA ILE A 21 16.39 -33.44 -19.38
C ILE A 21 15.51 -33.59 -18.12
N THR A 22 14.76 -34.68 -18.07
CA THR A 22 13.88 -35.08 -16.98
C THR A 22 14.74 -35.47 -15.76
N SER A 23 14.65 -34.70 -14.68
CA SER A 23 15.14 -35.11 -13.36
C SER A 23 14.04 -34.85 -12.33
N ALA A 24 13.70 -35.86 -11.52
CA ALA A 24 12.68 -35.76 -10.47
C ALA A 24 12.95 -34.65 -9.43
N ARG A 25 14.16 -34.07 -9.43
CA ARG A 25 14.55 -32.94 -8.60
C ARG A 25 14.03 -31.59 -9.12
N THR A 26 13.67 -31.50 -10.39
CA THR A 26 13.17 -30.28 -11.03
C THR A 26 11.68 -30.04 -10.75
N ILE A 27 10.89 -31.12 -10.59
CA ILE A 27 9.45 -31.07 -10.29
C ILE A 27 9.23 -30.45 -8.90
N ALA A 28 10.04 -30.84 -7.90
CA ALA A 28 9.92 -30.31 -6.54
C ALA A 28 10.24 -28.82 -6.41
N TYR A 29 11.09 -28.25 -7.29
CA TYR A 29 11.45 -26.84 -7.25
C TYR A 29 10.44 -25.96 -7.98
N SER A 30 9.90 -26.41 -9.12
CA SER A 30 8.80 -25.71 -9.80
C SER A 30 7.54 -25.67 -8.93
N ASP A 31 7.20 -26.79 -8.28
CA ASP A 31 6.03 -26.86 -7.41
C ASP A 31 6.19 -25.94 -6.18
N LEU A 32 7.41 -25.76 -5.66
CA LEU A 32 7.68 -24.83 -4.56
C LEU A 32 7.58 -23.37 -4.99
N THR A 33 8.10 -23.02 -6.17
CA THR A 33 7.99 -21.66 -6.70
C THR A 33 6.54 -21.31 -7.04
N ASP A 34 5.77 -22.26 -7.55
CA ASP A 34 4.37 -22.06 -7.92
C ASP A 34 3.50 -21.90 -6.66
N ASN A 35 3.74 -22.70 -5.62
CA ASN A 35 3.05 -22.56 -4.33
C ASN A 35 3.39 -21.22 -3.63
N PHE A 36 4.63 -20.77 -3.69
CA PHE A 36 5.02 -19.49 -3.08
C PHE A 36 4.42 -18.29 -3.82
N THR A 37 4.39 -18.35 -5.15
CA THR A 37 3.78 -17.31 -6.00
C THR A 37 2.27 -17.26 -5.77
N PHE A 38 1.61 -18.43 -5.77
CA PHE A 38 0.19 -18.55 -5.46
C PHE A 38 -0.18 -17.96 -4.09
N LEU A 39 0.59 -18.30 -3.04
CA LEU A 39 0.35 -17.75 -1.70
C LEU A 39 0.52 -16.22 -1.70
N THR A 40 1.54 -15.71 -2.40
CA THR A 40 1.81 -14.29 -2.51
C THR A 40 0.64 -13.54 -3.18
N ASP A 41 0.16 -14.04 -4.32
CA ASP A 41 -0.95 -13.45 -5.06
C ASP A 41 -2.24 -13.48 -4.24
N LEU A 42 -2.48 -14.57 -3.50
CA LEU A 42 -3.61 -14.70 -2.59
C LEU A 42 -3.54 -13.66 -1.45
N PHE A 43 -2.37 -13.50 -0.82
CA PHE A 43 -2.17 -12.51 0.25
C PHE A 43 -2.40 -11.08 -0.24
N LEU A 44 -1.82 -10.74 -1.40
CA LEU A 44 -1.97 -9.42 -2.00
C LEU A 44 -3.43 -9.16 -2.42
N SER A 45 -4.10 -10.13 -3.05
CA SER A 45 -5.52 -10.03 -3.41
C SER A 45 -6.42 -9.83 -2.19
N ALA A 46 -6.14 -10.53 -1.09
CA ALA A 46 -6.94 -10.41 0.13
C ALA A 46 -6.80 -9.05 0.83
N ARG A 47 -5.73 -8.30 0.55
CA ARG A 47 -5.38 -7.06 1.28
C ARG A 47 -5.39 -5.80 0.41
N SER A 48 -5.58 -5.93 -0.90
CA SER A 48 -5.59 -4.84 -1.86
C SER A 48 -6.63 -5.10 -2.95
N ILE A 49 -7.52 -4.14 -3.14
CA ILE A 49 -8.52 -4.20 -4.21
C ILE A 49 -7.82 -4.22 -5.57
N TYR A 50 -6.76 -3.41 -5.75
CA TYR A 50 -5.99 -3.39 -6.99
C TYR A 50 -5.45 -4.78 -7.32
N PHE A 51 -4.76 -5.43 -6.38
CA PHE A 51 -4.16 -6.74 -6.66
C PHE A 51 -5.23 -7.79 -6.92
N ASN A 52 -6.36 -7.75 -6.19
CA ASN A 52 -7.49 -8.64 -6.46
C ASN A 52 -7.99 -8.48 -7.91
N GLN A 53 -8.24 -7.25 -8.35
CA GLN A 53 -8.68 -6.97 -9.71
C GLN A 53 -7.59 -7.27 -10.75
N TYR A 54 -6.32 -7.04 -10.41
CA TYR A 54 -5.20 -7.34 -11.28
C TYR A 54 -5.13 -8.85 -11.53
N PHE A 55 -5.04 -9.68 -10.50
CA PHE A 55 -4.91 -11.13 -10.63
C PHE A 55 -6.17 -11.82 -11.18
N LEU A 56 -7.36 -11.23 -11.00
CA LEU A 56 -8.58 -11.72 -11.63
C LEU A 56 -8.63 -11.47 -13.16
N ASN A 57 -8.03 -10.38 -13.62
CA ASN A 57 -8.12 -9.93 -15.01
C ASN A 57 -6.83 -10.17 -15.82
N SER A 58 -5.71 -10.49 -15.16
CA SER A 58 -4.42 -10.67 -15.81
C SER A 58 -4.15 -12.15 -16.09
N ASN A 59 -3.88 -12.48 -17.36
CA ASN A 59 -3.11 -13.67 -17.75
C ASN A 59 -1.59 -13.41 -17.65
N ILE A 60 -1.21 -12.29 -17.03
CA ILE A 60 0.11 -11.67 -17.12
C ILE A 60 0.83 -11.87 -15.80
N THR A 61 2.01 -12.46 -15.86
CA THR A 61 2.87 -12.80 -14.71
C THR A 61 3.72 -11.65 -14.20
N GLU A 62 3.77 -10.51 -14.91
CA GLU A 62 4.63 -9.37 -14.55
C GLU A 62 3.82 -8.16 -14.05
N LEU A 63 3.94 -7.93 -12.75
CA LEU A 63 3.42 -6.79 -12.05
C LEU A 63 4.29 -5.55 -12.34
N ASN A 64 3.83 -4.68 -13.23
CA ASN A 64 4.58 -3.47 -13.58
C ASN A 64 4.19 -2.31 -12.63
N LEU A 65 4.96 -2.14 -11.55
CA LEU A 65 4.82 -1.03 -10.61
C LEU A 65 5.67 0.15 -11.08
N SER A 66 5.16 0.93 -12.04
CA SER A 66 5.86 2.17 -12.44
C SER A 66 5.57 3.31 -11.45
N ASP A 67 6.63 4.02 -11.08
CA ASP A 67 6.59 5.41 -10.61
C ASP A 67 7.86 6.12 -11.09
N ASP A 68 7.69 7.34 -11.63
CA ASP A 68 8.73 8.16 -12.28
C ASP A 68 9.83 8.70 -11.31
N ASN A 69 9.85 8.24 -10.04
CA ASN A 69 10.77 8.69 -8.99
C ASN A 69 11.36 7.50 -8.19
N GLU A 70 12.14 6.64 -8.87
CA GLU A 70 12.57 5.30 -8.44
C GLU A 70 13.07 5.14 -6.99
N LYS A 71 13.86 6.08 -6.44
CA LYS A 71 14.49 5.87 -5.11
C LYS A 71 13.57 6.19 -3.94
N LEU A 72 12.78 7.26 -4.04
CA LEU A 72 11.85 7.63 -2.97
C LEU A 72 10.61 6.75 -3.03
N SER A 73 10.17 6.40 -4.24
CA SER A 73 9.09 5.44 -4.43
C SER A 73 9.45 4.10 -3.83
N SER A 74 10.65 3.55 -4.07
CA SER A 74 11.08 2.25 -3.54
C SER A 74 10.92 2.11 -2.02
N ILE A 75 11.30 3.11 -1.23
CA ILE A 75 11.20 3.03 0.23
C ILE A 75 9.74 3.10 0.73
N ILE A 76 8.90 3.92 0.08
CA ILE A 76 7.48 4.02 0.42
C ILE A 76 6.75 2.75 -0.03
N PHE A 77 7.13 2.17 -1.17
CA PHE A 77 6.67 0.86 -1.62
C PHE A 77 7.03 -0.25 -0.65
N ASP A 78 8.28 -0.29 -0.16
CA ASP A 78 8.69 -1.24 0.87
C ASP A 78 7.82 -1.14 2.13
N LYS A 79 7.48 0.08 2.57
CA LYS A 79 6.57 0.29 3.70
C LYS A 79 5.15 -0.22 3.40
N MET A 80 4.62 0.03 2.20
CA MET A 80 3.32 -0.47 1.77
C MET A 80 3.30 -2.01 1.75
N PHE A 81 4.31 -2.65 1.17
CA PHE A 81 4.42 -4.10 1.15
C PHE A 81 4.62 -4.68 2.55
N LEU A 82 5.44 -4.05 3.39
CA LEU A 82 5.61 -4.46 4.78
C LEU A 82 4.26 -4.44 5.54
N PHE A 83 3.45 -3.40 5.32
CA PHE A 83 2.10 -3.33 5.86
C PHE A 83 1.22 -4.46 5.30
N LEU A 84 1.25 -4.69 3.98
CA LEU A 84 0.50 -5.76 3.33
C LEU A 84 0.90 -7.16 3.79
N TYR A 85 2.15 -7.42 4.18
CA TYR A 85 2.54 -8.76 4.65
C TYR A 85 2.40 -8.91 6.16
N LYS A 86 2.92 -7.96 6.93
CA LYS A 86 3.07 -8.12 8.38
C LYS A 86 1.98 -7.41 9.18
N ASN A 87 1.28 -6.43 8.58
CA ASN A 87 0.31 -5.54 9.24
C ASN A 87 0.83 -4.49 10.26
N PRO A 88 2.13 -4.37 10.64
CA PRO A 88 2.54 -3.24 11.46
C PRO A 88 2.58 -1.99 10.59
N TYR A 89 1.95 -0.94 11.09
CA TYR A 89 2.10 0.40 10.57
C TYR A 89 3.13 1.13 11.44
N THR A 90 4.34 1.32 10.92
CA THR A 90 5.42 2.03 11.63
C THR A 90 5.82 3.31 10.89
N LEU A 91 5.49 4.45 11.51
CA LEU A 91 6.04 5.75 11.12
C LEU A 91 7.47 5.88 11.62
N GLU A 92 8.39 5.27 10.90
CA GLU A 92 9.80 5.66 11.00
C GLU A 92 10.04 6.88 10.12
N LYS A 93 10.61 7.93 10.73
CA LYS A 93 11.01 9.16 10.04
C LYS A 93 12.05 8.81 8.98
N LEU A 94 11.70 9.06 7.72
CA LEU A 94 12.65 8.92 6.62
C LEU A 94 13.69 10.05 6.70
N PRO A 95 14.97 9.78 6.42
CA PRO A 95 16.05 10.75 6.64
C PRO A 95 15.97 12.04 5.80
N ARG A 96 14.96 12.18 4.93
CA ARG A 96 14.80 13.32 4.00
C ARG A 96 13.38 13.85 3.87
N LEU A 97 12.40 13.22 4.52
CA LEU A 97 11.01 13.64 4.44
C LEU A 97 10.51 14.05 5.82
N SER A 98 9.65 15.05 5.85
CA SER A 98 8.82 15.29 7.02
C SER A 98 7.90 14.09 7.27
N LEU A 99 7.43 13.99 8.50
CA LEU A 99 6.48 12.95 8.89
C LEU A 99 5.20 13.06 8.05
N PHE A 100 4.73 14.29 7.83
CA PHE A 100 3.56 14.58 7.01
C PHE A 100 3.71 14.10 5.57
N GLU A 101 4.82 14.43 4.90
CA GLU A 101 5.07 14.02 3.52
C GLU A 101 5.14 12.49 3.41
N THR A 102 5.73 11.83 4.41
CA THR A 102 5.78 10.36 4.46
C THR A 102 4.38 9.76 4.53
N ILE A 103 3.52 10.28 5.42
CA ILE A 103 2.13 9.83 5.56
C ILE A 103 1.36 10.11 4.27
N HIS A 104 1.56 11.27 3.65
CA HIS A 104 0.89 11.66 2.41
C HIS A 104 1.28 10.79 1.21
N LEU A 105 2.56 10.47 1.06
CA LEU A 105 3.00 9.55 0.02
C LEU A 105 2.39 8.16 0.22
N LEU A 106 2.39 7.67 1.47
CA LEU A 106 1.82 6.36 1.80
C LEU A 106 0.30 6.33 1.59
N PHE A 107 -0.40 7.43 1.88
CA PHE A 107 -1.81 7.62 1.57
C PHE A 107 -2.10 7.58 0.05
N ASN A 108 -1.29 8.26 -0.76
CA ASN A 108 -1.48 8.24 -2.21
C ASN A 108 -1.27 6.84 -2.79
N LEU A 109 -0.27 6.11 -2.31
CA LEU A 109 -0.10 4.71 -2.69
C LEU A 109 -1.27 3.84 -2.21
N SER A 110 -1.73 4.01 -0.98
CA SER A 110 -2.83 3.19 -0.46
C SER A 110 -4.14 3.40 -1.25
N ILE A 111 -4.40 4.62 -1.74
CA ILE A 111 -5.50 4.86 -2.69
C ILE A 111 -5.21 4.20 -4.04
N LYS A 112 -4.01 4.41 -4.61
CA LYS A 112 -3.61 3.85 -5.92
C LYS A 112 -3.74 2.31 -5.96
N TYR A 113 -3.43 1.64 -4.86
CA TYR A 113 -3.49 0.19 -4.71
C TYR A 113 -4.74 -0.31 -3.97
N GLY A 114 -5.69 0.56 -3.60
CA GLY A 114 -6.96 0.15 -2.98
C GLY A 114 -6.77 -0.62 -1.67
N ILE A 115 -5.96 -0.08 -0.75
CA ILE A 115 -5.68 -0.65 0.57
C ILE A 115 -6.46 0.16 1.62
N ASP A 116 -7.73 -0.19 1.83
CA ASP A 116 -8.68 0.52 2.70
C ASP A 116 -8.12 0.80 4.11
N THR A 117 -7.55 -0.22 4.75
CA THR A 117 -7.03 -0.12 6.12
C THR A 117 -5.88 0.88 6.22
N LEU A 118 -4.94 0.82 5.27
CA LEU A 118 -3.79 1.73 5.23
C LEU A 118 -4.25 3.17 4.93
N THR A 119 -5.17 3.35 3.99
CA THR A 119 -5.75 4.66 3.66
C THR A 119 -6.38 5.30 4.89
N TYR A 120 -7.17 4.54 5.64
CA TYR A 120 -7.81 5.04 6.86
C TYR A 120 -6.79 5.42 7.93
N ILE A 121 -5.78 4.56 8.18
CA ILE A 121 -4.73 4.84 9.17
C ILE A 121 -3.96 6.12 8.79
N CYS A 122 -3.56 6.27 7.53
CA CYS A 122 -2.88 7.48 7.08
C CYS A 122 -3.72 8.74 7.28
N LEU A 123 -5.03 8.68 7.02
CA LEU A 123 -5.94 9.80 7.26
C LEU A 123 -6.06 10.14 8.75
N GLN A 124 -6.12 9.14 9.63
CA GLN A 124 -6.11 9.35 11.08
C GLN A 124 -4.82 10.02 11.54
N ASP A 125 -3.67 9.55 11.04
CA ASP A 125 -2.38 10.12 11.40
C ASP A 125 -2.24 11.54 10.88
N MET A 126 -2.67 11.84 9.65
CA MET A 126 -2.74 13.23 9.18
C MET A 126 -3.57 14.13 10.09
N CYS A 127 -4.63 13.61 10.73
CA CYS A 127 -5.41 14.35 11.72
C CYS A 127 -4.64 14.57 13.03
N ASN A 128 -3.88 13.56 13.49
CA ASN A 128 -3.23 13.56 14.81
C ASN A 128 -1.87 14.28 14.82
N THR A 129 -1.14 14.28 13.69
CA THR A 129 0.30 14.58 13.69
C THR A 129 0.65 16.07 13.93
N PHE A 130 -0.29 17.02 13.79
CA PHE A 130 0.07 18.44 13.75
C PHE A 130 -0.74 19.43 14.59
N ASN A 131 -1.61 18.97 15.49
CA ASN A 131 -2.71 19.79 16.01
C ASN A 131 -3.56 20.30 14.84
N LEU A 132 -4.74 19.71 14.67
CA LEU A 132 -5.64 20.07 13.58
C LEU A 132 -5.83 21.60 13.53
N ASN A 133 -5.51 22.22 12.39
CA ASN A 133 -5.75 23.63 12.12
C ASN A 133 -6.62 23.75 10.86
N ILE A 134 -7.17 24.93 10.57
CA ILE A 134 -8.12 25.12 9.46
C ILE A 134 -7.52 24.71 8.11
N ASN A 135 -6.24 25.05 7.86
CA ASN A 135 -5.56 24.74 6.60
C ASN A 135 -5.40 23.23 6.40
N ASN A 136 -4.93 22.52 7.44
CA ASN A 136 -4.75 21.07 7.41
C ASN A 136 -6.10 20.34 7.38
N ALA A 137 -7.13 20.88 8.03
CA ALA A 137 -8.49 20.34 7.99
C ALA A 137 -9.11 20.44 6.58
N ALA A 138 -8.90 21.57 5.89
CA ALA A 138 -9.32 21.73 4.50
C ALA A 138 -8.61 20.74 3.58
N TYR A 139 -7.29 20.59 3.75
CA TYR A 139 -6.50 19.60 3.03
C TYR A 139 -6.99 18.16 3.28
N LEU A 140 -7.27 17.80 4.54
CA LEU A 140 -7.84 16.50 4.91
C LEU A 140 -9.20 16.24 4.27
N LEU A 141 -10.04 17.27 4.09
CA LEU A 141 -11.30 17.10 3.37
C LEU A 141 -11.09 16.76 1.89
N ILE A 142 -10.07 17.34 1.26
CA ILE A 142 -9.68 16.99 -0.11
C ILE A 142 -9.21 15.54 -0.15
N ALA A 143 -8.32 15.13 0.77
CA ALA A 143 -7.84 13.76 0.88
C ALA A 143 -8.99 12.76 1.12
N LEU A 144 -9.93 13.08 2.02
CA LEU A 144 -11.12 12.26 2.27
C LEU A 144 -12.03 12.14 1.05
N HIS A 145 -12.17 13.21 0.28
CA HIS A 145 -12.93 13.18 -0.96
C HIS A 145 -12.27 12.25 -1.99
N GLN A 146 -10.95 12.35 -2.16
CA GLN A 146 -10.18 11.45 -3.03
C GLN A 146 -10.29 9.99 -2.58
N ALA A 147 -10.27 9.73 -1.26
CA ALA A 147 -10.38 8.39 -0.70
C ALA A 147 -11.76 7.74 -0.89
N LEU A 148 -12.82 8.55 -1.05
CA LEU A 148 -14.19 8.06 -1.30
C LEU A 148 -14.50 7.87 -2.78
N ASN A 149 -13.95 8.74 -3.63
CA ASN A 149 -14.24 8.79 -5.07
C ASN A 149 -13.06 8.29 -5.90
N GLY A 150 -12.23 7.42 -5.31
CA GLY A 150 -11.06 6.85 -5.96
C GLY A 150 -11.42 5.79 -7.00
N PRO A 151 -10.41 5.22 -7.68
CA PRO A 151 -10.60 4.22 -8.74
C PRO A 151 -11.34 2.94 -8.29
N TYR A 152 -11.41 2.70 -6.98
CA TYR A 152 -12.01 1.52 -6.38
C TYR A 152 -13.30 1.80 -5.59
N GLU A 153 -13.98 2.92 -5.85
CA GLU A 153 -15.15 3.39 -5.07
C GLU A 153 -16.20 2.29 -4.79
N LYS A 154 -16.41 1.38 -5.74
CA LYS A 154 -17.43 0.32 -5.71
C LYS A 154 -17.01 -0.94 -4.94
N TYR A 155 -15.73 -1.07 -4.64
CA TYR A 155 -15.13 -2.26 -4.04
C TYR A 155 -14.74 -2.07 -2.58
N HIS A 156 -14.86 -0.85 -2.06
CA HIS A 156 -14.58 -0.55 -0.67
C HIS A 156 -15.49 -1.34 0.28
N SER A 157 -14.92 -1.76 1.40
CA SER A 157 -15.69 -2.42 2.45
C SER A 157 -16.67 -1.45 3.12
N ASN A 158 -17.84 -1.94 3.55
CA ASN A 158 -18.83 -1.13 4.27
C ASN A 158 -18.23 -0.51 5.55
N ASP A 159 -17.40 -1.25 6.27
CA ASP A 159 -16.73 -0.77 7.48
C ASP A 159 -15.80 0.41 7.20
N TYR A 160 -15.03 0.35 6.11
CA TYR A 160 -14.19 1.46 5.66
C TYR A 160 -15.03 2.69 5.31
N LEU A 161 -16.12 2.52 4.54
CA LEU A 161 -17.00 3.62 4.17
C LEU A 161 -17.63 4.30 5.39
N ILE A 162 -18.06 3.52 6.39
CA ILE A 162 -18.59 4.06 7.66
C ILE A 162 -17.50 4.86 8.38
N LYS A 163 -16.29 4.29 8.52
CA LYS A 163 -15.16 4.95 9.20
C LYS A 163 -14.75 6.26 8.54
N ILE A 164 -14.66 6.29 7.20
CA ILE A 164 -14.32 7.50 6.45
C ILE A 164 -15.43 8.56 6.52
N LYS A 165 -16.70 8.17 6.41
CA LYS A 165 -17.83 9.11 6.54
C LYS A 165 -17.84 9.75 7.93
N ASN A 166 -17.59 8.97 8.98
CA ASN A 166 -17.47 9.49 10.34
C ASN A 166 -16.29 10.46 10.48
N LEU A 167 -15.12 10.12 9.92
CA LEU A 167 -13.96 11.01 9.94
C LEU A 167 -14.26 12.34 9.23
N LYS A 168 -14.88 12.29 8.05
CA LYS A 168 -15.33 13.47 7.30
C LYS A 168 -16.27 14.37 8.12
N GLN A 169 -17.26 13.79 8.79
CA GLN A 169 -18.18 14.56 9.63
C GLN A 169 -17.45 15.25 10.79
N ASN A 170 -16.49 14.57 11.43
CA ASN A 170 -15.70 15.14 12.52
C ASN A 170 -14.87 16.35 12.05
N ILE A 171 -14.24 16.24 10.88
CA ILE A 171 -13.44 17.35 10.32
C ILE A 171 -14.34 18.52 9.90
N LEU A 172 -15.51 18.26 9.31
CA LEU A 172 -16.48 19.31 9.00
C LEU A 172 -16.94 20.06 10.25
N ARG A 173 -17.25 19.34 11.34
CA ARG A 173 -17.60 19.94 12.63
C ARG A 173 -16.47 20.80 13.17
N PHE A 174 -15.23 20.32 13.10
CA PHE A 174 -14.06 21.10 13.50
C PHE A 174 -13.98 22.42 12.75
N ILE A 175 -14.08 22.40 11.41
CA ILE A 175 -14.00 23.62 10.60
C ILE A 175 -15.12 24.59 10.95
N GLN A 176 -16.36 24.10 11.08
CA GLN A 176 -17.52 24.93 11.44
C GLN A 176 -17.37 25.62 12.80
N LEU A 177 -16.71 24.99 13.77
CA LEU A 177 -16.46 25.56 15.09
C LEU A 177 -15.36 26.63 15.07
N HIS A 178 -14.39 26.53 14.16
CA HIS A 178 -13.23 27.43 14.09
C HIS A 178 -13.35 28.52 13.02
N SER A 179 -14.41 28.48 12.20
CA SER A 179 -14.73 29.50 11.19
C SER A 179 -15.78 30.52 11.67
N ARG A 180 -16.24 30.42 12.92
CA ARG A 180 -17.16 31.38 13.57
C ARG A 180 -16.37 32.36 14.41
#